data_AF-A0A520PJU4-F1
#
_entry.id   AF-A0A520PJU4-F1
#
_cell.length_a   1.000
_cell.length_b   1.000
_cell.length_c   1.000
_cell.angle_alpha   90.00
_cell.angle_beta   90.00
_cell.angle_gamma   90.00
#
_symmetry.space_group_name_H-M   'P 1'
#
loop_
_entity.id
_entity.type
_entity.pdbx_description
1 polymer ?
#
loop_
_entity_poly.entity_id
_entity_poly.type
_entity_poly.pdbx_seq_one_letter_code
_entity_poly.pdbx_strand_id
1 'polypeptide(L)'
;MSDEITVKVGDADLKVEDVYVITKGVEELEVLEADIIYDRQGEVNLRLDLVRASHTSFELRNVIELEEKVLSANETYAWQIEVELPENGQYPFRGRFCQFSHLAQAGVSCFGNDPDSGWIEIG
;
A
#
# COMPACT_ATOMS: atom_id res chain seq x y z
N MET A 1 -2.13 6.15 15.78
CA MET A 1 -3.39 6.68 15.20
C MET A 1 -4.46 5.61 15.46
N SER A 2 -5.67 5.98 15.89
CA SER A 2 -6.77 5.00 16.09
C SER A 2 -7.59 4.98 14.81
N ASP A 3 -7.54 3.87 14.09
CA ASP A 3 -8.24 3.69 12.82
C ASP A 3 -9.34 2.64 12.96
N GLU A 4 -10.42 2.80 12.20
CA GLU A 4 -11.53 1.85 12.14
C GLU A 4 -11.45 1.02 10.86
N ILE A 5 -11.51 -0.30 11.01
CA ILE A 5 -11.63 -1.24 9.90
C ILE A 5 -13.08 -1.68 9.81
N THR A 6 -13.72 -1.48 8.65
CA THR A 6 -15.07 -1.99 8.38
C THR A 6 -15.03 -3.12 7.37
N VAL A 7 -15.64 -4.26 7.70
CA VAL A 7 -15.82 -5.40 6.80
C VAL A 7 -17.31 -5.61 6.54
N LYS A 8 -17.68 -5.61 5.26
CA LYS A 8 -19.04 -5.94 4.83
C LYS A 8 -19.05 -7.32 4.18
N VAL A 9 -19.78 -8.25 4.78
CA VAL A 9 -19.90 -9.62 4.25
C VAL A 9 -20.99 -9.66 3.18
N GLY A 10 -20.71 -10.38 2.10
CA GLY A 10 -21.65 -10.60 1.01
C GLY A 10 -22.77 -11.58 1.38
N ASP A 11 -23.26 -12.34 0.42
CA ASP A 11 -24.43 -13.22 0.55
C ASP A 11 -24.15 -14.59 1.19
N ALA A 12 -22.90 -14.86 1.60
CA ALA A 12 -22.50 -16.10 2.25
C ALA A 12 -21.58 -15.85 3.46
N ASP A 13 -21.69 -16.73 4.45
CA ASP A 13 -20.83 -16.69 5.64
C ASP A 13 -19.35 -16.81 5.25
N LEU A 14 -18.51 -15.99 5.87
CA LEU A 14 -17.08 -15.93 5.62
C LEU A 14 -16.34 -16.51 6.82
N LYS A 15 -15.58 -17.60 6.59
CA LYS A 15 -14.64 -18.12 7.59
C LYS A 15 -13.37 -17.28 7.58
N VAL A 16 -13.00 -16.76 8.74
CA VAL A 16 -11.91 -15.79 8.89
C VAL A 16 -10.95 -16.24 9.99
N GLU A 17 -9.67 -15.99 9.80
CA GLU A 17 -8.63 -16.25 10.81
C GLU A 17 -8.36 -14.99 11.62
N ASP A 18 -8.13 -13.87 10.94
CA ASP A 18 -7.85 -12.57 11.54
C ASP A 18 -8.29 -11.41 10.63
N VAL A 19 -8.34 -10.21 11.20
CA VAL A 19 -8.41 -8.95 10.45
C VAL A 19 -7.08 -8.25 10.65
N TYR A 20 -6.55 -7.62 9.61
CA TYR A 20 -5.23 -7.01 9.69
C TYR A 20 -5.17 -5.66 8.99
N VAL A 21 -4.17 -4.87 9.37
CA VAL A 21 -3.72 -3.70 8.62
C VAL A 21 -2.25 -3.86 8.31
N ILE A 22 -1.91 -3.77 7.03
CA ILE A 22 -0.53 -3.64 6.59
C ILE A 22 -0.23 -2.16 6.41
N THR A 23 0.88 -1.70 6.99
CA THR A 23 1.43 -0.38 6.72
C THR A 23 2.83 -0.48 6.16
N LYS A 24 3.13 0.33 5.15
CA LYS A 24 4.46 0.36 4.54
C LYS A 24 4.90 1.77 4.19
N GLY A 25 6.21 1.99 4.20
CA GLY A 25 6.83 3.18 3.64
C GLY A 25 7.33 2.89 2.22
N VAL A 26 6.96 3.72 1.25
CA VAL A 26 7.37 3.57 -0.15
C VAL A 26 8.13 4.80 -0.59
N GLU A 27 9.37 4.59 -1.04
CA GLU A 27 10.19 5.57 -1.75
C GLU A 27 9.99 5.37 -3.26
N GLU A 28 9.67 6.44 -3.97
CA GLU A 28 9.56 6.42 -5.43
C GLU A 28 10.46 7.49 -6.04
N LEU A 29 11.18 7.10 -7.09
CA LEU A 29 12.06 7.96 -7.87
C LEU A 29 11.60 7.99 -9.32
N GLU A 30 11.50 9.20 -9.87
CA GLU A 30 11.16 9.43 -11.28
C GLU A 30 12.18 10.41 -11.88
N VAL A 31 12.95 9.94 -12.87
CA VAL A 31 14.03 10.72 -13.49
C VAL A 31 13.91 10.61 -15.01
N LEU A 32 14.17 11.71 -15.71
CA LEU A 32 14.29 11.71 -17.17
C LEU A 32 15.71 11.28 -17.55
N GLU A 33 15.81 10.14 -18.24
CA GLU A 33 17.01 9.72 -18.93
C GLU A 33 17.05 10.38 -20.31
N ALA A 34 18.17 11.02 -20.63
CA ALA A 34 18.34 11.78 -21.86
C ALA A 34 19.48 11.18 -22.68
N ASP A 35 19.14 10.63 -23.84
CA ASP A 35 20.09 10.07 -24.79
C ASP A 35 20.26 11.00 -25.99
N ILE A 36 21.52 11.29 -26.33
CA ILE A 36 21.87 12.01 -27.54
C ILE A 36 22.21 10.99 -28.63
N ILE A 37 21.35 10.90 -29.63
CA ILE A 37 21.48 9.97 -30.75
C ILE A 37 21.95 10.73 -31.97
N TYR A 38 23.11 10.35 -32.50
CA TYR A 38 23.63 10.86 -33.77
C TYR A 38 23.19 9.93 -34.88
N ASP A 39 22.53 10.48 -35.90
CA ASP A 39 22.24 9.72 -37.10
C ASP A 39 23.46 9.68 -38.06
N ARG A 40 23.34 8.92 -39.15
CA ARG A 40 24.43 8.76 -40.14
C ARG A 40 24.74 10.05 -40.93
N GLN A 41 23.90 11.07 -40.82
CA GLN A 41 23.99 12.36 -41.53
C GLN A 41 24.46 13.49 -40.59
N GLY A 42 24.62 13.21 -39.29
CA GLY A 42 25.05 14.15 -38.28
C GLY A 42 23.91 14.95 -37.63
N GLU A 43 22.65 14.60 -37.87
CA GLU A 43 21.54 15.18 -37.11
C GLU A 43 21.57 14.66 -35.67
N VAL A 44 21.35 15.60 -34.75
CA VAL A 44 21.29 15.34 -33.31
C VAL A 44 19.84 15.14 -32.92
N ASN A 45 19.50 13.92 -32.52
CA ASN A 45 18.20 13.59 -31.95
C ASN A 45 18.32 13.45 -30.43
N LEU A 46 17.45 14.14 -29.69
CA LEU A 46 17.32 13.96 -28.24
C LEU A 46 16.20 12.97 -27.98
N ARG A 47 16.52 11.85 -27.35
CA ARG A 47 15.53 10.93 -26.79
C ARG A 47 15.42 11.17 -25.29
N LEU A 48 14.20 11.33 -24.80
CA LEU A 48 13.89 11.45 -23.38
C LEU A 48 13.04 10.26 -22.97
N ASP A 49 13.55 9.43 -22.07
CA ASP A 49 12.84 8.31 -21.48
C ASP A 49 12.60 8.58 -20.00
N LEU A 50 11.41 8.21 -19.51
CA LEU A 50 11.07 8.33 -18.09
C LEU A 50 11.46 7.05 -17.36
N VAL A 51 12.43 7.13 -16.47
CA VAL A 51 12.88 6.01 -15.64
C VAL A 51 12.26 6.14 -14.26
N ARG A 52 11.64 5.04 -13.80
CA ARG A 52 11.00 4.95 -12.49
C ARG A 52 11.61 3.82 -11.67
N ALA A 53 11.77 4.06 -10.38
CA ALA A 53 12.14 3.04 -9.40
C ALA A 53 11.30 3.22 -8.14
N SER A 54 10.96 2.13 -7.48
CA SER A 54 10.23 2.14 -6.20
C SER A 54 10.90 1.18 -5.21
N HIS A 55 10.92 1.56 -3.94
CA HIS A 55 11.46 0.73 -2.86
C HIS A 55 10.55 0.79 -1.63
N THR A 56 10.31 -0.38 -1.01
CA THR A 56 9.59 -0.46 0.28
C THR A 56 10.61 -0.42 1.41
N SER A 57 10.64 0.69 2.15
CA SER A 57 11.63 0.92 3.22
C SER A 57 11.27 0.18 4.51
N PHE A 58 9.99 0.02 4.78
CA PHE A 58 9.47 -0.83 5.86
C PHE A 58 8.10 -1.39 5.48
N GLU A 59 7.74 -2.51 6.11
CA GLU A 59 6.41 -3.10 6.06
C GLU A 59 6.10 -3.71 7.42
N LEU A 60 4.92 -3.41 7.96
CA LEU A 60 4.42 -3.89 9.24
C LEU A 60 3.02 -4.46 9.04
N ARG A 61 2.73 -5.61 9.64
CA ARG A 61 1.40 -6.23 9.67
C ARG A 61 0.89 -6.21 11.11
N ASN A 62 -0.16 -5.43 11.37
CA ASN A 62 -0.86 -5.39 12.64
C ASN A 62 -2.12 -6.25 12.54
N VAL A 63 -2.35 -7.11 13.52
CA VAL A 63 -3.38 -8.15 13.48
C VAL A 63 -4.35 -7.98 14.64
N ILE A 64 -5.64 -8.13 14.35
CA ILE A 64 -6.72 -8.18 15.32
C ILE A 64 -7.17 -9.64 15.41
N GLU A 65 -6.88 -10.27 16.54
CA GLU A 65 -7.38 -11.62 16.80
C GLU A 65 -8.88 -11.58 17.04
N LEU A 66 -9.63 -12.33 16.24
CA LEU A 66 -11.08 -12.46 16.38
C LEU A 66 -11.46 -13.58 17.34
N GLU A 67 -12.42 -13.32 18.23
CA GLU A 67 -13.04 -14.34 19.09
C GLU A 67 -13.86 -15.34 18.26
N GLU A 68 -14.66 -14.84 17.31
CA GLU A 68 -15.42 -15.65 16.37
C GLU A 68 -14.70 -15.72 15.02
N LYS A 69 -14.55 -16.94 14.49
CA LYS A 69 -13.86 -17.22 13.21
C LYS A 69 -14.81 -17.31 12.02
N VAL A 70 -16.06 -16.86 12.18
CA VAL A 70 -17.08 -16.85 11.14
C VAL A 70 -17.81 -15.51 11.18
N LEU A 71 -17.77 -14.77 10.07
CA LEU A 71 -18.56 -13.56 9.87
C LEU A 71 -19.82 -13.94 9.08
N SER A 72 -20.99 -13.57 9.57
CA SER A 72 -22.28 -13.94 8.98
C SER A 72 -22.57 -13.19 7.69
N ALA A 73 -23.26 -13.86 6.76
CA ALA A 73 -23.73 -13.28 5.51
C ALA A 73 -24.56 -12.01 5.75
N ASN A 74 -24.36 -11.00 4.91
CA ASN A 74 -25.06 -9.71 4.87
C ASN A 74 -24.86 -8.82 6.10
N GLU A 75 -23.95 -9.19 7.00
CA GLU A 75 -23.61 -8.39 8.17
C GLU A 75 -22.43 -7.45 7.91
N THR A 76 -22.30 -6.44 8.77
CA THR A 76 -21.19 -5.50 8.77
C THR A 76 -20.52 -5.50 10.14
N TYR A 77 -19.19 -5.61 10.13
CA TYR A 77 -18.36 -5.69 11.32
C TYR A 77 -17.38 -4.52 11.33
N ALA A 78 -17.06 -4.02 12.52
CA ALA A 78 -16.10 -2.94 12.71
C ALA A 78 -15.16 -3.22 13.88
N TRP A 79 -13.87 -2.95 13.68
CA TRP A 79 -12.84 -3.08 14.71
C TRP A 79 -11.98 -1.81 14.77
N GLN A 80 -11.50 -1.49 15.96
CA GLN A 80 -10.55 -0.42 16.19
C GLN A 80 -9.14 -1.01 16.27
N ILE A 81 -8.18 -0.37 15.60
CA ILE A 81 -6.78 -0.75 15.65
C ILE A 81 -5.90 0.48 15.84
N GLU A 82 -4.90 0.34 16.69
CA GLU A 82 -3.82 1.31 16.78
C GLU A 82 -2.68 0.86 15.87
N VAL A 83 -2.37 1.70 14.88
CA VAL A 83 -1.22 1.48 14.01
C VAL A 83 -0.06 2.33 14.51
N GLU A 84 1.04 1.65 14.84
CA GLU A 84 2.31 2.28 15.21
C GLU A 84 3.25 2.29 14.00
N LEU A 85 3.64 3.49 13.57
CA LEU A 85 4.70 3.65 12.58
C LEU A 85 6.07 3.54 13.27
N PRO A 86 7.13 3.09 12.57
CA PRO A 86 8.47 3.04 13.14
C PRO A 86 8.90 4.41 13.68
N GLU A 87 9.47 4.46 14.90
CA GLU A 87 9.88 5.72 15.54
C GLU A 87 10.88 6.54 14.71
N ASN A 88 11.73 5.86 13.92
CA ASN A 88 12.69 6.47 12.99
C ASN A 88 12.16 6.54 11.54
N GLY A 89 10.83 6.43 11.37
CA GLY A 89 10.18 6.54 10.08
C GLY A 89 10.42 7.91 9.46
N GLN A 90 10.68 7.93 8.16
CA GLN A 90 10.80 9.19 7.42
C GLN A 90 9.43 9.88 7.35
N TYR A 91 9.39 11.21 7.41
CA TYR A 91 8.13 11.91 7.18
C TYR A 91 7.76 11.87 5.69
N PRO A 92 6.47 11.75 5.34
CA PRO A 92 6.04 11.85 3.95
C PRO A 92 6.53 13.15 3.31
N PHE A 93 7.03 13.04 2.08
CA PHE A 93 7.44 14.22 1.31
C PHE A 93 7.22 13.99 -0.17
N ARG A 94 7.06 15.09 -0.91
CA ARG A 94 6.94 15.07 -2.36
C ARG A 94 7.87 16.09 -2.99
N GLY A 95 8.97 15.58 -3.55
CA GLY A 95 9.92 16.35 -4.34
C GLY A 95 9.62 16.28 -5.84
N ARG A 96 10.49 16.93 -6.62
CA ARG A 96 10.37 16.94 -8.09
C ARG A 96 10.64 15.59 -8.74
N PHE A 97 11.56 14.81 -8.17
CA PHE A 97 12.05 13.54 -8.73
C PHE A 97 11.99 12.38 -7.75
N CYS A 98 11.61 12.65 -6.50
CA CYS A 98 11.57 11.66 -5.43
C CYS A 98 10.41 11.99 -4.50
N GLN A 99 9.70 10.96 -4.06
CA GLN A 99 8.68 11.07 -3.03
C GLN A 99 8.78 9.90 -2.06
N PHE A 100 8.31 10.15 -0.85
CA PHE A 100 8.12 9.12 0.16
C PHE A 100 6.70 9.23 0.71
N SER A 101 6.01 8.10 0.75
CA SER A 101 4.63 7.99 1.22
C SER A 101 4.51 6.83 2.19
N HIS A 102 3.71 7.00 3.25
CA HIS A 102 3.22 5.86 4.02
C HIS A 102 1.90 5.39 3.41
N LEU A 103 1.77 4.07 3.22
CA LEU A 103 0.56 3.45 2.71
C LEU A 103 0.00 2.49 3.75
N ALA A 104 -1.33 2.40 3.84
CA ALA A 104 -2.04 1.42 4.64
C ALA A 104 -3.02 0.61 3.78
N GLN A 105 -3.22 -0.66 4.11
CA GLN A 105 -4.22 -1.54 3.52
C GLN A 105 -4.81 -2.41 4.62
N ALA A 106 -6.13 -2.42 4.76
CA ALA A 106 -6.82 -3.35 5.63
C ALA A 106 -7.18 -4.61 4.84
N GLY A 107 -7.21 -5.75 5.53
CA GLY A 107 -7.60 -7.01 4.94
C GLY A 107 -8.14 -8.00 5.97
N VAL A 108 -8.74 -9.06 5.44
CA VAL A 108 -9.28 -10.17 6.24
C VAL A 108 -8.62 -11.46 5.77
N SER A 109 -7.96 -12.17 6.68
CA SER A 109 -7.38 -13.48 6.34
C SER A 109 -8.46 -14.54 6.30
N CYS A 110 -8.64 -15.16 5.14
CA CYS A 110 -9.66 -16.17 4.91
C CYS A 110 -9.17 -17.23 3.91
N PHE A 111 -9.83 -18.38 3.87
CA PHE A 111 -9.44 -19.40 2.90
C PHE A 111 -9.68 -18.94 1.46
N GLY A 112 -8.61 -18.89 0.66
CA GLY A 112 -8.67 -18.51 -0.74
C GLY A 112 -7.91 -17.21 -1.00
N ASN A 113 -8.62 -16.19 -1.50
CA ASN A 113 -8.06 -14.86 -1.68
C ASN A 113 -8.54 -13.95 -0.56
N ASP A 114 -7.60 -13.45 0.25
CA ASP A 114 -7.86 -12.51 1.32
C ASP A 114 -8.47 -11.22 0.75
N PRO A 115 -9.71 -10.84 1.13
CA PRO A 115 -10.29 -9.57 0.73
C PRO A 115 -9.46 -8.42 1.31
N ASP A 116 -9.04 -7.50 0.45
CA ASP A 116 -8.26 -6.33 0.83
C ASP A 116 -8.96 -5.02 0.40
N SER A 117 -8.69 -3.94 1.13
CA SER A 117 -9.27 -2.61 0.88
C SER A 117 -8.60 -1.84 -0.26
N GLY A 118 -7.55 -2.39 -0.88
CA GLY A 118 -6.54 -1.61 -1.59
C GLY A 118 -5.70 -0.72 -0.67
N TRP A 119 -4.69 -0.07 -1.25
CA TRP A 119 -3.77 0.82 -0.56
C TRP A 119 -4.30 2.26 -0.51
N ILE A 120 -4.23 2.88 0.67
CA ILE A 120 -4.45 4.32 0.87
C ILE A 120 -3.18 4.98 1.37
N GLU A 121 -2.95 6.23 1.00
CA GLU A 121 -1.86 7.05 1.55
C GLU A 121 -2.28 7.62 2.92
N ILE A 122 -1.41 7.50 3.91
CA ILE A 122 -1.61 7.97 5.29
C ILE A 122 -0.47 8.91 5.67
N GLY A 123 -0.78 10.14 6.12
CA GLY A 123 0.26 11.14 6.38
C GLY A 123 -0.28 12.56 6.50
#